data_AF-A0AAD4KIQ3-F1
#
_entry.id   AF-A0AAD4KIQ3-F1
#
_cell.length_a   1.000
_cell.length_b   1.000
_cell.length_c   1.000
_cell.angle_alpha   90.00
_cell.angle_beta   90.00
_cell.angle_gamma   90.00
#
_symmetry.space_group_name_H-M   'P 1'
#
loop_
_entity.id
_entity.type
_entity.pdbx_description
1 polymer ?
#
loop_
_entity_poly.entity_id
_entity_poly.type
_entity_poly.pdbx_seq_one_letter_code
_entity_poly.pdbx_strand_id
1 'polypeptide(L)'
;DILSPADYPHQGGKDCTSDKALQRGDHPGPCRMLAIHFGTIATGDSVIKEASLRDKYANDPELNILYFEMEAAGLMNNFPCLVIRGIGDYCDSHTNNNWHKYNTLPAASYAWELLEILNPKSIIHLPSLAVALGDN
;
A
#
# COMPACT_ATOMS: atom_id res chain seq x y z
N ASP A 1 -5.26 15.03 4.30
CA ASP A 1 -5.63 13.61 4.21
C ASP A 1 -6.97 13.42 4.90
N ILE A 2 -7.89 12.66 4.29
CA ILE A 2 -9.28 12.53 4.73
C ILE A 2 -9.51 11.07 5.11
N LEU A 3 -9.86 10.82 6.37
CA LEU A 3 -10.14 9.49 6.89
C LEU A 3 -11.61 9.42 7.33
N SER A 4 -12.31 8.38 6.90
CA SER A 4 -13.64 8.09 7.42
C SER A 4 -13.56 7.19 8.67
N PRO A 5 -14.42 7.39 9.68
CA PRO A 5 -14.53 6.47 10.80
C PRO A 5 -14.80 5.03 10.33
N ALA A 6 -14.19 4.05 10.99
CA ALA A 6 -14.31 2.63 10.63
C ALA A 6 -15.75 2.09 10.75
N ASP A 7 -16.57 2.69 11.61
CA ASP A 7 -17.97 2.37 11.84
C ASP A 7 -18.93 3.10 10.88
N TYR A 8 -18.41 3.86 9.91
CA TYR A 8 -19.19 4.62 8.96
C TYR A 8 -19.06 4.03 7.55
N PRO A 9 -19.94 3.11 7.12
CA PRO A 9 -19.92 2.57 5.76
C PRO A 9 -20.44 3.60 4.74
N HIS A 10 -19.87 3.58 3.54
CA HIS A 10 -20.29 4.44 2.43
C HIS A 10 -21.71 4.09 1.98
N GLN A 11 -22.62 5.07 1.97
CA GLN A 11 -24.04 4.87 1.63
C GLN A 11 -24.36 5.02 0.13
N GLY A 12 -23.34 5.14 -0.73
CA GLY A 12 -23.50 5.29 -2.19
C GLY A 12 -23.27 6.72 -2.69
N GLY A 13 -22.89 6.86 -3.96
CA GLY A 13 -22.44 8.12 -4.56
C GLY A 13 -21.07 7.98 -5.24
N LYS A 14 -20.61 9.03 -5.92
CA LYS A 14 -19.27 9.07 -6.53
C LYS A 14 -18.20 9.61 -5.59
N ASP A 15 -18.58 10.49 -4.68
CA ASP A 15 -17.67 11.20 -3.79
C ASP A 15 -18.09 11.01 -2.34
N CYS A 16 -17.19 10.42 -1.54
CA CYS A 16 -17.36 10.20 -0.11
C CYS A 16 -17.10 11.51 0.66
N THR A 17 -17.94 12.53 0.43
CA THR A 17 -17.94 13.74 1.26
C THR A 17 -18.80 13.46 2.48
N SER A 18 -18.23 12.83 3.50
CA SER A 18 -18.93 12.63 4.76
C SER A 18 -18.75 13.86 5.65
N ASP A 19 -19.85 14.34 6.27
CA ASP A 19 -19.79 15.36 7.33
C ASP A 19 -19.01 14.87 8.58
N LYS A 20 -18.73 13.56 8.62
CA LYS A 20 -17.94 12.87 9.65
C LYS A 20 -16.51 12.61 9.23
N ALA A 21 -16.10 13.10 8.06
CA ALA A 21 -14.76 12.91 7.57
C ALA A 21 -13.77 13.56 8.53
N LEU A 22 -12.89 12.75 9.11
CA LEU A 22 -11.84 13.24 9.98
C LEU A 22 -10.73 13.74 9.06
N GLN A 23 -10.52 15.05 9.08
CA GLN A 23 -9.28 15.61 8.58
C GLN A 23 -8.19 15.14 9.53
N ARG A 24 -7.25 14.32 9.06
CA ARG A 24 -6.03 14.09 9.84
C ARG A 24 -5.40 15.46 10.05
N GLY A 25 -5.22 15.84 11.31
CA GLY A 25 -4.58 17.10 11.69
C GLY A 25 -3.21 17.21 11.03
N ASP A 26 -2.74 18.44 10.86
CA ASP A 26 -1.39 18.69 10.33
C ASP A 26 -0.39 17.83 11.09
N HIS A 27 0.35 16.98 10.35
CA HIS A 27 1.42 16.18 10.94
C HIS A 27 2.36 17.15 11.67
N PRO A 28 2.60 16.98 12.99
CA PRO A 28 3.47 17.86 13.75
C PRO A 28 4.92 17.55 13.35
N GLY A 29 5.35 18.15 12.25
CA GLY A 29 6.68 17.99 11.66
C GLY A 29 6.80 18.90 10.47
N PRO A 30 8.03 19.29 10.07
CA PRO A 30 8.23 20.08 8.87
C PRO A 30 7.50 19.39 7.72
N CYS A 31 6.63 20.16 7.06
CA CYS A 31 5.84 19.77 5.91
C CYS A 31 6.62 18.79 5.01
N ARG A 32 6.14 17.53 4.87
CA ARG A 32 6.65 16.49 3.94
C ARG A 32 7.76 15.53 4.40
N MET A 33 7.93 15.23 5.69
CA MET A 33 8.82 14.12 6.06
C MET A 33 8.19 12.78 5.64
N LEU A 34 8.82 12.08 4.68
CA LEU A 34 8.43 10.74 4.25
C LEU A 34 8.57 9.77 5.43
N ALA A 35 7.46 9.19 5.87
CA ALA A 35 7.47 8.12 6.87
C ALA A 35 7.66 6.78 6.16
N ILE A 36 8.70 6.05 6.55
CA ILE A 36 8.98 4.71 6.04
C ILE A 36 8.62 3.72 7.13
N HIS A 37 7.77 2.76 6.79
CA HIS A 37 7.32 1.69 7.67
C HIS A 37 7.81 0.35 7.14
N PHE A 38 8.35 -0.48 8.03
CA PHE A 38 8.75 -1.85 7.73
C PHE A 38 7.80 -2.81 8.44
N GLY A 39 7.23 -3.76 7.71
CA GLY A 39 6.37 -4.78 8.28
C GLY A 39 5.70 -5.65 7.24
N THR A 40 4.72 -6.44 7.68
CA THR A 40 4.05 -7.43 6.86
C THR A 40 3.10 -6.78 5.87
N ILE A 41 3.22 -7.16 4.60
CA ILE A 41 2.27 -6.84 3.54
C ILE A 41 1.42 -8.09 3.29
N ALA A 42 0.14 -8.02 3.60
CA ALA A 42 -0.81 -9.07 3.29
C ALA A 42 -1.25 -8.99 1.83
N THR A 43 -1.25 -10.13 1.15
CA THR A 43 -1.59 -10.26 -0.27
C THR A 43 -2.82 -11.15 -0.43
N GLY A 44 -3.76 -10.75 -1.28
CA GLY A 44 -5.01 -11.48 -1.50
C GLY A 44 -5.60 -11.23 -2.89
N ASP A 45 -6.54 -12.08 -3.30
CA ASP A 45 -7.21 -11.99 -4.61
C ASP A 45 -8.33 -10.95 -4.68
N SER A 46 -8.60 -10.28 -3.57
CA SER A 46 -9.75 -9.39 -3.39
C SER A 46 -9.35 -8.08 -2.71
N VAL A 47 -9.91 -6.95 -3.18
CA VAL A 47 -9.75 -5.65 -2.53
C VAL A 47 -10.49 -5.65 -1.19
N ILE A 48 -9.83 -5.29 -0.10
CA ILE A 48 -10.50 -5.03 1.18
C ILE A 48 -11.13 -3.64 1.11
N LYS A 49 -12.47 -3.60 1.23
CA LYS A 49 -13.27 -2.36 1.21
C LYS A 49 -14.10 -2.18 2.48
N GLU A 50 -13.73 -2.90 3.54
CA GLU A 50 -14.44 -2.89 4.81
C GLU A 50 -13.44 -2.66 5.94
N ALA A 51 -13.58 -1.53 6.63
CA ALA A 51 -12.68 -1.13 7.70
C ALA A 51 -12.65 -2.14 8.86
N SER A 52 -13.80 -2.74 9.18
CA SER A 52 -13.92 -3.80 10.20
C SER A 52 -13.10 -5.05 9.85
N LEU A 53 -13.11 -5.45 8.57
CA LEU A 53 -12.33 -6.58 8.09
C LEU A 53 -10.84 -6.26 8.09
N ARG A 54 -10.45 -5.06 7.63
CA ARG A 54 -9.08 -4.54 7.73
C ARG A 54 -8.59 -4.59 9.19
N ASP A 55 -9.35 -4.03 10.12
CA ASP A 55 -8.98 -3.93 11.53
C ASP A 55 -8.90 -5.31 12.19
N LYS A 56 -9.77 -6.25 11.80
CA LYS A 56 -9.68 -7.64 12.26
C LYS A 56 -8.34 -8.27 11.92
N TYR A 57 -7.86 -8.11 10.69
CA TYR A 57 -6.58 -8.68 10.25
C TYR A 57 -5.37 -7.88 10.74
N ALA A 58 -5.46 -6.55 10.78
CA ALA A 58 -4.37 -5.69 11.24
C ALA A 58 -4.09 -5.84 12.74
N ASN A 59 -5.14 -6.10 13.54
CA ASN A 59 -5.01 -6.33 14.99
C ASN A 59 -4.77 -7.81 15.35
N ASP A 60 -4.66 -8.70 14.38
CA ASP A 60 -4.26 -10.08 14.64
C ASP A 60 -2.77 -10.10 15.01
N PRO A 61 -2.42 -10.45 16.27
CA PRO A 61 -1.03 -10.41 16.73
C PRO A 61 -0.14 -11.44 16.03
N GLU A 62 -0.72 -12.47 15.40
CA GLU A 62 0.03 -13.47 14.65
C GLU A 62 0.40 -12.97 13.24
N LEU A 63 -0.40 -12.07 12.66
CA LEU A 63 -0.21 -11.59 11.29
C LEU A 63 0.60 -10.29 11.21
N ASN A 64 0.44 -9.39 12.19
CA ASN A 64 1.15 -8.10 12.29
C ASN A 64 1.15 -7.32 10.95
N ILE A 65 -0.02 -7.22 10.31
CA ILE A 65 -0.19 -6.65 8.98
C ILE A 65 -0.18 -5.13 9.03
N LEU A 66 0.67 -4.51 8.20
CA LEU A 66 0.72 -3.05 8.03
C LEU A 66 0.10 -2.56 6.71
N TYR A 67 -0.01 -3.45 5.71
CA TYR A 67 -0.46 -3.10 4.37
C TYR A 67 -1.23 -4.24 3.72
N PHE A 68 -2.25 -3.93 2.92
CA PHE A 68 -3.01 -4.90 2.14
C PHE A 68 -2.87 -4.62 0.65
N GLU A 69 -2.61 -5.65 -0.15
CA GLU A 69 -2.43 -5.53 -1.58
C GLU A 69 -2.88 -6.81 -2.33
N MET A 70 -2.79 -6.80 -3.66
CA MET A 70 -3.34 -7.87 -4.49
C MET A 70 -2.38 -8.54 -5.49
N GLU A 71 -1.16 -8.05 -5.64
CA GLU A 71 -0.31 -8.40 -6.79
C GLU A 71 1.01 -9.07 -6.39
N ALA A 72 1.51 -8.85 -5.17
CA ALA A 72 2.83 -9.28 -4.75
C ALA A 72 2.93 -10.79 -4.50
N ALA A 73 1.82 -11.49 -4.20
CA ALA A 73 1.82 -12.95 -3.99
C ALA A 73 2.48 -13.73 -5.14
N GLY A 74 2.16 -13.35 -6.38
CA GLY A 74 2.66 -14.05 -7.57
C GLY A 74 4.16 -13.83 -7.81
N LEU A 75 4.67 -12.68 -7.37
CA LEU A 75 6.06 -12.27 -7.54
C LEU A 75 6.97 -12.95 -6.49
N MET A 76 6.58 -12.89 -5.21
CA MET A 76 7.40 -13.36 -4.10
C MET A 76 7.71 -14.86 -4.11
N ASN A 77 6.82 -15.67 -4.68
CA ASN A 77 7.01 -17.13 -4.76
C ASN A 77 8.06 -17.54 -5.82
N ASN A 78 8.33 -16.67 -6.79
CA ASN A 78 9.11 -17.01 -7.98
C ASN A 78 10.49 -16.33 -8.03
N PHE A 79 10.69 -15.21 -7.33
CA PHE A 79 11.99 -14.56 -7.26
C PHE A 79 12.23 -13.79 -5.95
N PRO A 80 13.49 -13.70 -5.48
CA PRO A 80 13.85 -12.84 -4.36
C PRO A 80 13.53 -11.38 -4.71
N CYS A 81 12.62 -10.76 -3.97
CA CYS A 81 12.17 -9.40 -4.24
C CYS A 81 11.96 -8.59 -2.97
N LEU A 82 12.03 -7.27 -3.13
CA LEU A 82 11.66 -6.29 -2.11
C LEU A 82 10.43 -5.54 -2.61
N VAL A 83 9.37 -5.55 -1.82
CA VAL A 83 8.13 -4.84 -2.14
C VAL A 83 8.13 -3.47 -1.47
N ILE A 84 8.02 -2.42 -2.29
CA ILE A 84 7.90 -1.02 -1.82
C ILE A 84 6.55 -0.50 -2.32
N ARG A 85 5.68 -0.07 -1.39
CA ARG A 85 4.34 0.45 -1.70
C ARG A 85 4.13 1.81 -1.05
N GLY A 86 3.42 2.68 -1.77
CA GLY A 86 2.85 3.91 -1.22
C GLY A 86 1.40 3.65 -0.82
N ILE A 87 0.91 4.32 0.23
CA ILE A 87 -0.47 4.16 0.71
C ILE A 87 -1.44 4.73 -0.32
N GLY A 88 -2.23 3.89 -0.97
CA GLY A 88 -3.22 4.31 -1.97
C GLY A 88 -4.59 4.59 -1.38
N ASP A 89 -5.05 3.72 -0.50
CA ASP A 89 -6.34 3.78 0.17
C ASP A 89 -6.22 3.34 1.63
N TYR A 90 -7.32 3.43 2.38
CA TYR A 90 -7.39 2.98 3.76
C TYR A 90 -8.09 1.63 3.92
N CYS A 91 -8.28 0.88 2.84
CA CYS A 91 -9.00 -0.39 2.82
C CYS A 91 -10.37 -0.32 3.51
N ASP A 92 -11.05 0.82 3.35
CA ASP A 92 -12.40 1.05 3.82
C ASP A 92 -13.36 1.24 2.63
N SER A 93 -14.62 1.50 2.92
CA SER A 93 -15.64 1.64 1.88
C SER A 93 -15.55 2.97 1.13
N HIS A 94 -14.65 3.88 1.53
CA HIS A 94 -14.56 5.23 1.00
C HIS A 94 -13.40 5.33 0.03
N THR A 95 -13.72 5.43 -1.25
CA THR A 95 -12.71 5.68 -2.27
C THR A 95 -12.44 7.18 -2.37
N ASN A 96 -11.21 7.58 -2.09
CA ASN A 96 -10.70 8.89 -2.47
C ASN A 96 -9.76 8.70 -3.66
N ASN A 97 -10.23 8.96 -4.87
CA ASN A 97 -9.38 8.80 -6.06
C ASN A 97 -8.48 10.00 -6.34
N ASN A 98 -8.71 11.14 -5.67
CA ASN A 98 -8.02 12.39 -5.97
C ASN A 98 -6.57 12.42 -5.43
N TRP A 99 -6.25 11.59 -4.44
CA TRP A 99 -4.94 11.58 -3.78
C TRP A 99 -4.01 10.43 -4.21
N HIS A 100 -4.50 9.43 -4.95
CA HIS A 100 -3.72 8.25 -5.35
C HIS A 100 -2.36 8.59 -5.99
N LYS A 101 -2.33 9.53 -6.95
CA LYS A 101 -1.09 9.90 -7.66
C LYS A 101 -0.07 10.59 -6.76
N TYR A 102 -0.51 11.28 -5.72
CA TYR A 102 0.36 11.99 -4.80
C TYR A 102 1.08 11.03 -3.85
N ASN A 103 0.50 9.87 -3.54
CA ASN A 103 1.10 8.92 -2.60
C ASN A 103 1.98 7.86 -3.26
N THR A 104 1.80 7.59 -4.56
CA THR A 104 2.64 6.64 -5.28
C THR A 104 4.01 7.22 -5.59
N LEU A 105 4.10 8.55 -5.75
CA LEU A 105 5.36 9.23 -6.08
C LEU A 105 6.46 9.01 -5.03
N PRO A 106 6.22 9.17 -3.70
CA PRO A 106 7.26 8.90 -2.71
C PRO A 106 7.80 7.46 -2.71
N ALA A 107 6.94 6.46 -2.95
CA ALA A 107 7.37 5.06 -3.04
C ALA A 107 8.25 4.83 -4.27
N ALA A 108 7.89 5.42 -5.42
CA ALA A 108 8.69 5.36 -6.64
C ALA A 108 10.04 6.07 -6.47
N SER A 109 10.05 7.26 -5.85
CA SER A 109 11.28 8.01 -5.56
C SER A 109 12.20 7.22 -4.61
N TYR A 110 11.65 6.62 -3.56
CA TYR A 110 12.43 5.79 -2.65
C TYR A 110 13.02 4.57 -3.34
N ALA A 111 12.24 3.88 -4.18
CA ALA A 111 12.72 2.75 -4.97
C ALA A 111 13.85 3.16 -5.92
N TRP A 112 13.73 4.32 -6.58
CA TRP A 112 14.79 4.86 -7.44
C TRP A 112 16.08 5.10 -6.66
N GLU A 113 16.01 5.85 -5.55
CA GLU A 113 17.18 6.14 -4.73
C GLU A 113 17.83 4.87 -4.16
N LEU A 114 17.02 3.88 -3.79
CA LEU A 114 17.52 2.59 -3.35
C LEU A 114 18.33 1.90 -4.46
N LEU A 115 17.84 1.89 -5.69
CA LEU A 115 18.55 1.29 -6.83
C LEU A 115 19.90 1.96 -7.12
N GLU A 116 20.01 3.28 -6.94
CA GLU A 116 21.26 4.03 -7.11
C GLU A 116 22.33 3.64 -6.05
N ILE A 117 21.89 3.24 -4.85
CA ILE A 117 22.79 2.87 -3.74
C ILE A 117 23.15 1.37 -3.80
N LEU A 118 22.26 0.53 -4.34
CA LEU A 118 22.51 -0.89 -4.45
C LEU A 118 23.62 -1.17 -5.46
N ASN A 119 24.72 -1.76 -5.00
CA ASN A 119 25.78 -2.23 -5.89
C ASN A 119 25.26 -3.47 -6.66
N PRO A 120 25.15 -3.44 -7.99
CA PRO A 120 24.62 -4.56 -8.76
C PRO A 120 25.55 -5.77 -8.60
N LYS A 121 25.15 -6.74 -7.78
CA LYS A 121 25.74 -8.09 -7.85
C LYS A 121 25.05 -8.84 -8.97
N SER A 122 25.83 -9.63 -9.71
CA SER A 122 25.43 -10.38 -10.91
C SER A 122 24.00 -10.94 -10.84
N ILE A 123 23.05 -10.25 -11.50
CA ILE A 123 21.65 -10.67 -11.72
C ILE A 123 21.56 -11.77 -12.83
N ILE A 124 22.72 -12.15 -13.37
CA ILE A 124 22.93 -12.94 -14.59
C ILE A 124 22.34 -14.37 -14.50
N HIS A 125 21.92 -14.82 -13.32
CA HIS A 125 21.35 -16.16 -13.10
C HIS A 125 19.86 -16.15 -12.73
N LEU A 126 19.21 -14.99 -12.63
CA LEU A 126 17.77 -14.92 -12.37
C LEU A 126 17.00 -14.87 -13.70
N PRO A 127 15.84 -15.56 -13.80
CA PRO A 127 14.97 -15.42 -14.97
C PRO A 127 14.56 -13.95 -15.13
N SER A 128 14.31 -13.54 -16.39
CA SER A 128 13.78 -12.21 -16.63
C SER A 128 12.42 -12.05 -15.94
N LEU A 129 12.07 -10.81 -15.60
CA LEU A 129 10.79 -10.52 -14.95
C LEU A 129 9.60 -11.04 -15.76
N ALA A 130 9.68 -10.99 -17.09
CA ALA A 130 8.67 -11.55 -18.00
C ALA A 130 8.50 -13.06 -17.82
N VAL A 131 9.61 -13.81 -17.70
CA VAL A 131 9.58 -15.25 -17.45
C VAL A 131 9.02 -15.57 -16.05
N ALA A 132 9.37 -14.77 -15.04
CA ALA A 132 8.86 -14.95 -13.68
C ALA A 132 7.36 -14.63 -13.55
N LEU A 133 6.83 -13.78 -14.43
CA LEU A 133 5.42 -13.41 -14.53
C LEU A 133 4.56 -14.41 -15.32
N GLY A 134 5.18 -15.37 -16.00
CA GLY A 134 4.45 -16.36 -16.83
C GLY A 134 3.99 -15.82 -18.19
N ASP A 135 4.52 -14.68 -18.62
CA ASP A 135 4.26 -14.12 -19.95
C ASP A 135 5.14 -14.86 -20.98
N ASN A 136 4.53 -15.79 -21.72
CA ASN A 136 5.13 -16.44 -22.90
C ASN A 136 4.71 -15.71 -24.18
#